data_AF-A0A2P5KUR5-F1
#
_entry.id   AF-A0A2P5KUR5-F1
#
_cell.length_a   1.000
_cell.length_b   1.000
_cell.length_c   1.000
_cell.angle_alpha   90.00
_cell.angle_beta   90.00
_cell.angle_gamma   90.00
#
_symmetry.space_group_name_H-M   'P 1'
#
loop_
_entity.id
_entity.type
_entity.pdbx_description
1 polymer ?
#
loop_
_entity_poly.entity_id
_entity_poly.type
_entity_poly.pdbx_seq_one_letter_code
_entity_poly.pdbx_strand_id
1 'polypeptide(L)'
;MTKPPANAAERSAALALIRTAMVEKKLTQAALADASDCHEKTIQNLMRGRPVRDQTLFDVCMVLGLGYESIKAAWGGGEDASNGPMDLKGEGGFVAPVYMGAYTRAAVDQYIGTYLTLRPAFLVPGTIVAYRTEVVWDPEWPSLLFEERDRPDAPFSHRGRLYIPTSSMFIHLVSLTKGAMRMVVVSQIDQAGIMRGLITTLNKQRASYTPVSAPIVYARRDSLSADELGEIGEQHRLYPAYKVLIEETMGGYARLVGL
;
A
#
# COMPACT_ATOMS: atom_id res chain seq x y z
N MET A 1 -28.04 -17.73 -37.73
CA MET A 1 -26.64 -17.72 -37.24
C MET A 1 -26.29 -16.28 -36.89
N THR A 2 -26.43 -15.91 -35.62
CA THR A 2 -26.14 -14.56 -35.13
C THR A 2 -24.64 -14.40 -34.92
N LYS A 3 -24.05 -13.45 -35.64
CA LYS A 3 -22.65 -13.06 -35.51
C LYS A 3 -22.42 -12.58 -34.06
N PRO A 4 -21.41 -13.10 -33.33
CA PRO A 4 -21.15 -12.63 -31.97
C PRO A 4 -20.83 -11.13 -31.97
N PRO A 5 -21.21 -10.38 -30.92
CA PRO A 5 -20.94 -8.95 -30.84
C PRO A 5 -19.43 -8.72 -30.93
N ALA A 6 -19.00 -7.66 -31.61
CA ALA A 6 -17.59 -7.36 -31.94
C ALA A 6 -16.63 -7.52 -30.73
N ASN A 7 -17.09 -7.16 -29.53
CA ASN A 7 -16.37 -7.27 -28.25
C ASN A 7 -15.97 -8.70 -27.84
N ALA A 8 -16.71 -9.74 -28.26
CA ALA A 8 -16.45 -11.12 -27.83
C ALA A 8 -15.30 -11.78 -28.61
N ALA A 9 -15.17 -11.45 -29.90
CA ALA A 9 -14.09 -11.95 -30.76
C ALA A 9 -12.75 -11.30 -30.38
N GLU A 10 -12.76 -10.00 -30.09
CA GLU A 10 -11.59 -9.24 -29.64
C GLU A 10 -11.10 -9.70 -28.26
N ARG A 11 -12.02 -9.95 -27.32
CA ARG A 11 -11.69 -10.52 -26.00
C ARG A 11 -11.08 -11.91 -26.12
N SER A 12 -11.58 -12.72 -27.06
CA SER A 12 -11.00 -14.04 -27.32
C SER A 12 -9.58 -13.96 -27.88
N ALA A 13 -9.26 -12.93 -28.67
CA ALA A 13 -7.91 -12.68 -29.16
C ALA A 13 -6.96 -12.24 -28.02
N ALA A 14 -7.42 -11.35 -27.13
CA ALA A 14 -6.66 -10.94 -25.95
C ALA A 14 -6.36 -12.14 -25.02
N LEU A 15 -7.33 -13.02 -24.79
CA LEU A 15 -7.16 -14.28 -24.07
C LEU A 15 -6.11 -15.20 -24.70
N ALA A 16 -6.07 -15.28 -26.03
CA ALA A 16 -5.09 -16.10 -26.73
C ALA A 16 -3.67 -15.55 -26.52
N LEU A 17 -3.49 -14.23 -26.57
CA LEU A 17 -2.20 -13.58 -26.29
C LEU A 17 -1.73 -13.85 -24.86
N ILE A 18 -2.62 -13.72 -23.87
CA ILE A 18 -2.32 -14.02 -22.46
C ILE A 18 -1.91 -15.49 -22.31
N ARG A 19 -2.61 -16.44 -22.96
CA ARG A 19 -2.26 -17.87 -22.92
C ARG A 19 -0.89 -18.15 -23.54
N THR A 20 -0.60 -17.56 -24.70
CA THR A 20 0.69 -17.73 -25.37
C THR A 20 1.83 -17.24 -24.48
N ALA A 21 1.71 -16.04 -23.91
CA ALA A 21 2.73 -15.48 -23.03
C ALA A 21 2.94 -16.31 -21.75
N MET A 22 1.87 -16.88 -21.18
CA MET A 22 1.98 -17.82 -20.05
C MET A 22 2.78 -19.08 -20.41
N VAL A 23 2.56 -19.64 -21.61
CA VAL A 23 3.27 -20.83 -22.09
C VAL A 23 4.75 -20.51 -22.33
N GLU A 24 5.05 -19.40 -23.00
CA GLU A 24 6.43 -18.97 -23.28
C GLU A 24 7.24 -18.75 -22.00
N LYS A 25 6.61 -18.17 -20.97
CA LYS A 25 7.21 -17.94 -19.65
C LYS A 25 7.11 -19.14 -18.71
N LYS A 26 6.50 -20.26 -19.14
CA LYS A 26 6.28 -21.47 -18.34
C LYS A 26 5.55 -21.18 -17.01
N LEU A 27 4.59 -20.26 -17.02
CA LEU A 27 3.80 -19.87 -15.85
C LEU A 27 2.48 -20.67 -15.78
N THR A 28 2.19 -21.24 -14.61
CA THR A 28 0.86 -21.79 -14.29
C THR A 28 -0.10 -20.66 -13.89
N GLN A 29 -1.41 -20.93 -13.83
CA GLN A 29 -2.39 -19.94 -13.34
C GLN A 29 -2.11 -19.53 -11.88
N ALA A 30 -1.68 -20.48 -11.04
CA ALA A 30 -1.26 -20.21 -9.67
C ALA A 30 0.01 -19.34 -9.62
N ALA A 31 1.03 -19.68 -10.42
CA ALA A 31 2.26 -18.87 -10.48
C ALA A 31 2.03 -17.46 -11.04
N LEU A 32 1.09 -17.32 -11.99
CA LEU A 32 0.67 -16.00 -12.48
C LEU A 32 -0.09 -15.22 -11.41
N ALA A 33 -0.98 -15.87 -10.66
CA ALA A 33 -1.70 -15.26 -9.54
C ALA A 33 -0.73 -14.71 -8.48
N ASP A 34 0.26 -15.51 -8.11
CA ASP A 34 1.30 -15.12 -7.16
C ASP A 34 2.16 -13.97 -7.69
N ALA A 35 2.55 -14.01 -8.97
CA ALA A 35 3.37 -12.98 -9.58
C ALA A 35 2.64 -11.65 -9.84
N SER A 36 1.32 -11.70 -10.02
CA SER A 36 0.46 -10.53 -10.26
C SER A 36 -0.27 -10.05 -8.99
N ASP A 37 0.08 -10.59 -7.83
CA ASP A 37 -0.57 -10.29 -6.53
C ASP A 37 -2.11 -10.36 -6.58
N CYS A 38 -2.62 -11.32 -7.35
CA CYS A 38 -4.03 -11.54 -7.59
C CYS A 38 -4.49 -12.86 -6.98
N HIS A 39 -5.74 -12.94 -6.52
CA HIS A 39 -6.31 -14.23 -6.13
C HIS A 39 -6.35 -15.19 -7.33
N GLU A 40 -5.98 -16.46 -7.11
CA GLU A 40 -6.01 -17.49 -8.15
C GLU A 40 -7.40 -17.62 -8.80
N LYS A 41 -8.48 -17.48 -8.02
CA LYS A 41 -9.86 -17.47 -8.53
C LYS A 41 -10.12 -16.32 -9.52
N THR A 42 -9.46 -15.18 -9.34
CA THR A 42 -9.53 -14.04 -10.25
C THR A 42 -8.80 -14.33 -11.56
N ILE A 43 -7.63 -14.99 -11.50
CA ILE A 43 -6.92 -15.48 -12.69
C ILE A 43 -7.73 -16.56 -13.40
N GLN A 44 -8.36 -17.49 -12.69
CA GLN A 44 -9.25 -18.49 -13.31
C GLN A 44 -10.45 -17.84 -14.02
N ASN A 45 -11.03 -16.77 -13.44
CA ASN A 45 -12.09 -16.00 -14.07
C ASN A 45 -11.60 -15.26 -15.33
N LEU A 46 -10.41 -14.62 -15.25
CA LEU A 46 -9.72 -14.03 -16.39
C LEU A 46 -9.57 -15.07 -17.50
N MET A 47 -9.00 -16.25 -17.20
CA MET A 47 -8.75 -17.31 -18.19
C MET A 47 -10.04 -17.91 -18.78
N ARG A 48 -11.17 -17.79 -18.09
CA ARG A 48 -12.52 -18.15 -18.58
C ARG A 48 -13.16 -17.03 -19.42
N GLY A 49 -12.46 -15.93 -19.66
CA GLY A 49 -12.95 -14.78 -20.42
C GLY A 49 -14.01 -13.96 -19.71
N ARG A 50 -14.11 -14.10 -18.38
CA ARG A 50 -14.98 -13.24 -17.58
C ARG A 50 -14.35 -11.85 -17.47
N PRO A 51 -15.18 -10.78 -17.37
CA PRO A 51 -14.67 -9.47 -17.07
C PRO A 51 -13.90 -9.50 -15.74
N VAL A 52 -12.78 -8.79 -15.72
CA VAL A 52 -11.95 -8.59 -14.54
C VAL A 52 -11.59 -7.11 -14.47
N ARG A 53 -11.17 -6.66 -13.28
CA ARG A 53 -10.75 -5.28 -13.05
C ARG A 53 -9.57 -4.92 -13.95
N ASP A 54 -9.53 -3.67 -14.40
CA ASP A 54 -8.42 -3.11 -15.16
C ASP A 54 -7.08 -3.27 -14.45
N GLN A 55 -7.03 -3.12 -13.13
CA GLN A 55 -5.83 -3.36 -12.32
C GLN A 55 -5.34 -4.81 -12.43
N THR A 56 -6.26 -5.78 -12.31
CA THR A 56 -5.92 -7.20 -12.46
C THR A 56 -5.41 -7.50 -13.87
N LEU A 57 -5.99 -6.88 -14.90
CA LEU A 57 -5.53 -7.01 -16.28
C LEU A 57 -4.13 -6.38 -16.47
N PHE A 58 -3.88 -5.22 -15.85
CA PHE A 58 -2.59 -4.53 -15.86
C PHE A 58 -1.48 -5.35 -15.21
N ASP A 59 -1.70 -5.84 -13.99
CA ASP A 59 -0.70 -6.62 -13.24
C ASP A 59 -0.33 -7.91 -13.99
N VAL A 60 -1.33 -8.56 -14.60
CA VAL A 60 -1.10 -9.72 -15.48
C VAL A 60 -0.30 -9.34 -16.73
N CYS A 61 -0.60 -8.22 -17.38
CA CYS A 61 0.15 -7.74 -18.53
C CYS A 61 1.61 -7.46 -18.17
N MET A 62 1.88 -6.84 -17.02
CA MET A 62 3.22 -6.54 -16.55
C MET A 62 4.05 -7.81 -16.29
N VAL A 63 3.46 -8.82 -15.63
CA VAL A 63 4.13 -10.11 -15.40
C VAL A 63 4.44 -10.83 -16.72
N LEU A 64 3.49 -10.79 -17.64
CA LEU A 64 3.59 -11.46 -18.94
C LEU A 64 4.36 -10.64 -19.98
N GLY A 65 4.78 -9.41 -19.69
CA GLY A 65 5.47 -8.54 -20.64
C GLY A 65 4.59 -8.15 -21.84
N LEU A 66 3.27 -8.09 -21.66
CA LEU A 66 2.31 -7.72 -22.69
C LEU A 66 2.00 -6.23 -22.62
N GLY A 67 1.73 -5.62 -23.78
CA GLY A 67 1.32 -4.21 -23.85
C GLY A 67 -0.09 -4.01 -23.31
N TYR A 68 -0.21 -3.47 -22.09
CA TYR A 68 -1.49 -3.26 -21.39
C TYR A 68 -2.56 -2.57 -22.25
N GLU A 69 -2.22 -1.46 -22.91
CA GLU A 69 -3.18 -0.70 -23.74
C GLU A 69 -3.79 -1.54 -24.87
N SER A 70 -2.97 -2.39 -25.51
CA SER A 70 -3.45 -3.28 -26.57
C SER A 70 -4.37 -4.38 -26.05
N ILE A 71 -4.04 -4.95 -24.88
CA ILE A 71 -4.84 -5.99 -24.24
C ILE A 71 -6.13 -5.39 -23.69
N LYS A 72 -6.10 -4.19 -23.08
CA LYS A 72 -7.27 -3.48 -22.57
C LYS A 72 -8.27 -3.15 -23.67
N ALA A 73 -7.79 -2.60 -24.79
CA ALA A 73 -8.63 -2.29 -25.93
C ALA A 73 -9.34 -3.53 -26.47
N ALA A 74 -8.61 -4.65 -26.61
CA ALA A 74 -9.18 -5.91 -27.08
C ALA A 74 -10.03 -6.63 -26.03
N TRP A 75 -9.79 -6.42 -24.74
CA TRP A 75 -10.60 -7.01 -23.65
C TRP A 75 -12.02 -6.46 -23.64
N GLY A 76 -12.23 -5.28 -24.24
CA GLY A 76 -13.53 -4.68 -24.46
C GLY A 76 -14.16 -4.25 -23.15
N GLY A 77 -13.94 -2.98 -22.77
CA GLY A 77 -14.59 -2.29 -21.65
C GLY A 77 -14.89 -3.21 -20.47
N GLY A 78 -13.86 -3.52 -19.67
CA GLY A 78 -14.10 -4.06 -18.34
C GLY A 78 -15.13 -3.16 -17.67
N GLU A 79 -16.12 -3.74 -16.98
CA GLU A 79 -17.14 -3.01 -16.25
C GLU A 79 -16.52 -1.72 -15.69
N ASP A 80 -16.93 -0.59 -16.26
CA ASP A 80 -16.38 0.70 -15.89
C ASP A 80 -16.44 0.77 -14.37
N ALA A 81 -15.29 0.98 -13.74
CA ALA A 81 -15.23 1.31 -12.33
C ALA A 81 -15.96 2.63 -12.00
N SER A 82 -16.66 3.24 -12.97
CA SER A 82 -17.61 4.34 -12.76
C SER A 82 -19.05 3.90 -12.41
N ASN A 83 -19.36 2.60 -12.28
CA ASN A 83 -20.65 2.14 -11.74
C ASN A 83 -20.54 1.54 -10.32
N GLY A 84 -19.70 2.14 -9.47
CA GLY A 84 -20.12 2.38 -8.09
C GLY A 84 -21.24 3.44 -8.10
N PRO A 85 -22.11 3.52 -7.08
CA PRO A 85 -23.20 4.50 -7.09
C PRO A 85 -22.66 5.91 -7.38
N MET A 86 -23.38 6.55 -8.30
CA MET A 86 -23.13 7.81 -9.00
C MET A 86 -22.48 8.94 -8.17
N ASP A 87 -21.75 9.76 -8.92
CA ASP A 87 -21.26 11.10 -8.60
C ASP A 87 -20.06 11.22 -7.66
N LEU A 88 -18.88 11.37 -8.28
CA LEU A 88 -17.91 12.44 -8.01
C LEU A 88 -16.86 12.47 -9.15
N LYS A 89 -17.30 12.55 -10.42
CA LYS A 89 -16.44 13.11 -11.48
C LYS A 89 -16.47 14.64 -11.32
N GLY A 90 -15.73 15.13 -10.33
CA GLY A 90 -15.36 16.56 -10.31
C GLY A 90 -14.54 16.86 -11.56
N GLU A 91 -14.73 18.04 -12.14
CA GLU A 91 -13.91 18.54 -13.25
C GLU A 91 -12.44 18.62 -12.80
N GLY A 92 -11.65 17.58 -13.14
CA GLY A 92 -10.23 17.45 -12.78
C GLY A 92 -9.94 16.09 -12.13
N GLY A 93 -9.58 15.09 -12.94
CA GLY A 93 -9.36 13.67 -12.56
C GLY A 93 -8.20 13.40 -11.58
N PHE A 94 -8.21 14.00 -10.40
CA PHE A 94 -7.17 13.95 -9.37
C PHE A 94 -7.72 13.49 -8.00
N VAL A 95 -8.70 12.58 -8.00
CA VAL A 95 -9.40 12.13 -6.79
C VAL A 95 -9.10 10.67 -6.53
N ALA A 96 -8.79 10.34 -5.27
CA ALA A 96 -8.54 8.97 -4.85
C ALA A 96 -9.77 8.07 -4.95
N PRO A 97 -9.60 6.74 -5.07
CA PRO A 97 -10.74 5.82 -5.07
C PRO A 97 -11.62 5.98 -3.83
N VAL A 98 -12.93 5.76 -3.98
CA VAL A 98 -13.92 5.92 -2.89
C VAL A 98 -13.58 5.07 -1.67
N TYR A 99 -13.12 3.83 -1.87
CA TYR A 99 -12.72 2.94 -0.77
C TYR A 99 -11.46 3.41 -0.02
N MET A 100 -10.72 4.39 -0.55
CA MET A 100 -9.59 5.06 0.12
C MET A 100 -9.98 6.37 0.79
N GLY A 101 -11.23 6.82 0.61
CA GLY A 101 -11.77 8.06 1.19
C GLY A 101 -12.06 9.18 0.19
N ALA A 102 -11.93 8.95 -1.12
CA ALA A 102 -12.26 9.93 -2.17
C ALA A 102 -11.58 11.31 -2.01
N TYR A 103 -10.37 11.35 -1.42
CA TYR A 103 -9.64 12.59 -1.20
C TYR A 103 -8.96 13.10 -2.47
N THR A 104 -8.83 14.41 -2.62
CA THR A 104 -8.08 15.03 -3.72
C THR A 104 -6.64 15.32 -3.29
N ARG A 105 -5.71 15.44 -4.24
CA ARG A 105 -4.33 15.83 -3.93
C ARG A 105 -4.26 17.11 -3.09
N ALA A 106 -5.03 18.14 -3.48
CA ALA A 106 -5.05 19.42 -2.78
C ALA A 106 -5.51 19.30 -1.31
N ALA A 107 -6.46 18.40 -1.02
CA ALA A 107 -6.95 18.16 0.33
C ALA A 107 -5.94 17.42 1.23
N VAL A 108 -4.94 16.74 0.64
CA VAL A 108 -4.00 15.88 1.36
C VAL A 108 -2.54 16.27 1.16
N ASP A 109 -2.27 17.43 0.54
CA ASP A 109 -0.91 17.91 0.25
C ASP A 109 -0.05 18.04 1.50
N GLN A 110 -0.67 18.36 2.64
CA GLN A 110 -0.05 18.40 3.96
C GLN A 110 0.63 17.09 4.42
N TYR A 111 0.24 15.95 3.85
CA TYR A 111 0.83 14.64 4.14
C TYR A 111 2.00 14.28 3.22
N ILE A 112 2.24 15.06 2.16
CA ILE A 112 3.35 14.81 1.22
C ILE A 112 4.65 15.31 1.86
N GLY A 113 5.66 14.45 1.87
CA GLY A 113 6.97 14.80 2.40
C GLY A 113 7.74 13.62 2.98
N THR A 114 8.79 13.96 3.71
CA THR A 114 9.66 13.01 4.40
C THR A 114 9.34 12.99 5.89
N TYR A 115 9.33 11.79 6.47
CA TYR A 115 9.03 11.55 7.87
C TYR A 115 10.15 10.73 8.53
N LEU A 116 10.52 11.15 9.74
CA LEU A 116 11.19 10.31 10.71
C LEU A 116 10.15 9.37 11.33
N THR A 117 10.30 8.08 11.07
CA THR A 117 9.42 7.05 11.60
C THR A 117 10.07 6.39 12.80
N LEU A 118 9.41 6.45 13.95
CA LEU A 118 9.89 5.89 15.21
C LEU A 118 8.96 4.80 15.72
N ARG A 119 9.52 3.69 16.17
CA ARG A 119 8.81 2.64 16.90
C ARG A 119 9.75 1.91 17.86
N PRO A 120 9.23 1.25 18.91
CA PRO A 120 10.02 0.28 19.66
C PRO A 120 10.53 -0.85 18.75
N ALA A 121 11.73 -1.36 19.05
CA ALA A 121 12.19 -2.63 18.51
C ALA A 121 11.35 -3.78 19.08
N PHE A 122 11.05 -4.79 18.26
CA PHE A 122 10.19 -5.91 18.68
C PHE A 122 10.94 -7.00 19.47
N LEU A 123 12.28 -7.02 19.38
CA LEU A 123 13.11 -8.08 19.95
C LEU A 123 14.08 -7.58 21.01
N VAL A 124 14.51 -6.32 20.93
CA VAL A 124 15.52 -5.74 21.81
C VAL A 124 14.83 -4.69 22.69
N PRO A 125 14.52 -5.01 23.96
CA PRO A 125 13.97 -4.04 24.90
C PRO A 125 14.86 -2.80 25.00
N GLY A 126 14.24 -1.65 25.26
CA GLY A 126 14.98 -0.39 25.40
C GLY A 126 15.61 0.13 24.10
N THR A 127 15.31 -0.47 22.94
CA THR A 127 15.79 0.00 21.63
C THR A 127 14.64 0.58 20.81
N ILE A 128 14.89 1.72 20.16
CA ILE A 128 13.97 2.37 19.22
C ILE A 128 14.51 2.15 17.81
N VAL A 129 13.64 1.76 16.88
CA VAL A 129 13.96 1.70 15.46
C VAL A 129 13.51 3.01 14.82
N ALA A 130 14.47 3.75 14.27
CA ALA A 130 14.28 5.00 13.54
C ALA A 130 14.58 4.79 12.06
N TYR A 131 13.69 5.21 11.17
CA TYR A 131 13.87 5.06 9.73
C TYR A 131 13.11 6.13 8.95
N ARG A 132 13.41 6.24 7.66
CA ARG A 132 12.75 7.20 6.77
C ARG A 132 11.46 6.61 6.23
N THR A 133 10.40 7.42 6.21
CA THR A 133 9.22 7.16 5.38
C THR A 133 8.99 8.35 4.46
N GLU A 134 8.92 8.10 3.16
CA GLU A 134 8.55 9.10 2.17
C GLU A 134 7.08 8.92 1.80
N VAL A 135 6.34 10.02 1.73
CA VAL A 135 4.96 10.04 1.27
C VAL A 135 4.87 10.92 0.04
N VAL A 136 4.34 10.37 -1.05
CA VAL A 136 4.21 11.05 -2.35
C VAL A 136 2.82 10.85 -2.92
N TRP A 137 2.41 11.76 -3.78
CA TRP A 137 1.22 11.58 -4.61
C TRP A 137 1.56 10.76 -5.85
N ASP A 138 0.78 9.70 -6.10
CA ASP A 138 0.83 8.92 -7.32
C ASP A 138 -0.23 9.46 -8.31
N PRO A 139 0.17 10.10 -9.43
CA PRO A 139 -0.79 10.61 -10.42
C PRO A 139 -1.35 9.51 -11.33
N GLU A 140 -0.66 8.38 -11.48
CA GLU A 140 -1.12 7.25 -12.30
C GLU A 140 -2.23 6.47 -11.58
N TRP A 141 -2.10 6.37 -10.25
CA TRP A 141 -3.15 5.90 -9.36
C TRP A 141 -3.44 6.95 -8.28
N PRO A 142 -4.33 7.93 -8.54
CA PRO A 142 -4.61 9.07 -7.67
C PRO A 142 -4.72 8.67 -6.20
N SER A 143 -3.64 8.80 -5.45
CA SER A 143 -3.59 8.41 -4.03
C SER A 143 -2.24 8.80 -3.44
N LEU A 144 -2.16 8.82 -2.12
CA LEU A 144 -0.89 8.90 -1.43
C LEU A 144 -0.26 7.51 -1.29
N LEU A 145 1.00 7.42 -1.71
CA LEU A 145 1.88 6.28 -1.55
C LEU A 145 2.87 6.59 -0.43
N PHE A 146 3.16 5.60 0.42
CA PHE A 146 4.32 5.66 1.31
C PHE A 146 5.36 4.60 0.96
N GLU A 147 6.62 4.93 1.19
CA GLU A 147 7.76 4.03 1.03
C GLU A 147 8.70 4.17 2.22
N GLU A 148 9.07 3.04 2.83
CA GLU A 148 10.05 2.99 3.91
C GLU A 148 11.47 2.83 3.33
N ARG A 149 12.40 3.62 3.83
CA ARG A 149 13.82 3.63 3.43
C ARG A 149 14.73 3.70 4.63
N ASP A 150 16.02 3.43 4.42
CA ASP A 150 17.08 3.56 5.42
C ASP A 150 16.81 2.74 6.71
N ARG A 151 16.16 1.59 6.56
CA ARG A 151 15.83 0.69 7.66
C ARG A 151 17.01 -0.23 7.98
N PRO A 152 17.35 -0.45 9.27
CA PRO A 152 18.27 -1.52 9.67
C PRO A 152 17.85 -2.90 9.18
N ASP A 153 16.54 -3.13 9.10
CA ASP A 153 15.90 -4.36 8.65
C ASP A 153 15.38 -4.23 7.21
N ALA A 154 16.19 -3.66 6.30
CA ALA A 154 15.81 -3.29 4.93
C ALA A 154 14.99 -4.33 4.13
N PRO A 155 15.24 -5.67 4.23
CA PRO A 155 14.39 -6.66 3.56
C PRO A 155 12.92 -6.69 4.01
N PHE A 156 12.60 -6.06 5.14
CA PHE A 156 11.25 -5.90 5.70
C PHE A 156 10.73 -4.46 5.56
N SER A 157 11.29 -3.70 4.61
CA SER A 157 10.76 -2.38 4.23
C SER A 157 9.45 -2.56 3.48
N HIS A 158 8.47 -1.72 3.81
CA HIS A 158 7.16 -1.77 3.19
C HIS A 158 6.93 -0.56 2.29
N ARG A 159 6.19 -0.80 1.21
CA ARG A 159 5.61 0.21 0.34
C ARG A 159 4.09 -0.01 0.32
N GLY A 160 3.32 1.06 0.43
CA GLY A 160 1.87 0.96 0.56
C GLY A 160 1.16 2.27 0.27
N ARG A 161 -0.13 2.34 0.62
CA ARG A 161 -0.99 3.50 0.35
C ARG A 161 -1.69 4.01 1.60
N LEU A 162 -2.07 5.29 1.56
CA LEU A 162 -2.84 5.93 2.63
C LEU A 162 -4.34 5.90 2.33
N TYR A 163 -5.12 5.54 3.34
CA TYR A 163 -6.57 5.57 3.34
C TYR A 163 -7.00 6.60 4.38
N ILE A 164 -7.73 7.62 3.92
CA ILE A 164 -8.06 8.82 4.71
C ILE A 164 -9.57 8.97 4.71
N PRO A 165 -10.29 8.39 5.70
CA PRO A 165 -11.73 8.53 5.79
C PRO A 165 -12.12 9.96 6.15
N THR A 166 -13.10 10.53 5.45
CA THR A 166 -13.58 11.92 5.69
C THR A 166 -14.12 12.14 7.11
N SER A 167 -14.64 11.09 7.75
CA SER A 167 -15.26 11.16 9.07
C SER A 167 -14.32 10.74 10.22
N SER A 168 -13.01 10.65 9.97
CA SER A 168 -12.04 10.13 10.93
C SER A 168 -10.90 11.11 11.19
N MET A 169 -10.53 11.25 12.47
CA MET A 169 -9.29 11.92 12.88
C MET A 169 -8.05 11.03 12.72
N PHE A 170 -8.22 9.82 12.18
CA PHE A 170 -7.17 8.84 11.95
C PHE A 170 -7.09 8.46 10.48
N ILE A 171 -5.85 8.31 10.01
CA ILE A 171 -5.46 7.83 8.69
C ILE A 171 -4.89 6.42 8.81
N HIS A 172 -4.99 5.65 7.73
CA HIS A 172 -4.47 4.29 7.69
C HIS A 172 -3.37 4.19 6.64
N LEU A 173 -2.20 3.72 7.03
CA LEU A 173 -1.14 3.32 6.10
C LEU A 173 -1.19 1.80 5.99
N VAL A 174 -1.50 1.31 4.79
CA VAL A 174 -1.67 -0.12 4.54
C VAL A 174 -0.68 -0.56 3.46
N SER A 175 0.04 -1.63 3.75
CA SER A 175 0.95 -2.28 2.81
C SER A 175 0.71 -3.78 2.81
N LEU A 176 0.91 -4.37 1.65
CA LEU A 176 0.84 -5.81 1.42
C LEU A 176 2.09 -6.22 0.66
N THR A 177 2.83 -7.18 1.18
CA THR A 177 4.02 -7.70 0.50
C THR A 177 4.08 -9.21 0.70
N LYS A 178 3.92 -9.98 -0.39
CA LYS A 178 3.94 -11.45 -0.37
C LYS A 178 2.97 -12.05 0.67
N GLY A 179 1.77 -11.48 0.76
CA GLY A 179 0.76 -11.88 1.76
C GLY A 179 0.99 -11.34 3.18
N ALA A 180 2.14 -10.73 3.47
CA ALA A 180 2.37 -10.05 4.75
C ALA A 180 1.73 -8.66 4.72
N MET A 181 0.60 -8.52 5.41
CA MET A 181 -0.08 -7.24 5.59
C MET A 181 0.49 -6.51 6.80
N ARG A 182 0.74 -5.20 6.63
CA ARG A 182 1.01 -4.28 7.73
C ARG A 182 -0.01 -3.16 7.67
N MET A 183 -0.63 -2.91 8.81
CA MET A 183 -1.58 -1.84 9.00
C MET A 183 -1.05 -0.90 10.07
N VAL A 184 -1.07 0.37 9.77
CA VAL A 184 -0.72 1.45 10.68
C VAL A 184 -1.90 2.39 10.75
N VAL A 185 -2.37 2.69 11.95
CA VAL A 185 -3.44 3.66 12.21
C VAL A 185 -2.82 4.79 13.00
N VAL A 186 -2.80 6.00 12.44
CA VAL A 186 -2.22 7.18 13.08
C VAL A 186 -3.15 8.37 12.98
N SER A 187 -3.01 9.34 13.88
CA SER A 187 -3.74 10.59 13.81
C SER A 187 -3.50 11.33 12.50
N GLN A 188 -4.37 12.28 12.17
CA GLN A 188 -4.00 13.35 11.24
C GLN A 188 -2.75 14.09 11.74
N ILE A 189 -2.06 14.76 10.81
CA ILE A 189 -0.84 15.51 11.12
C ILE A 189 -1.18 16.70 12.01
N ASP A 190 -0.51 16.80 13.16
CA ASP A 190 -0.70 17.91 14.09
C ASP A 190 0.11 19.16 13.66
N GLN A 191 -0.03 20.25 14.42
CA GLN A 191 0.72 21.50 14.18
C GLN A 191 2.24 21.34 14.31
N ALA A 192 2.71 20.33 15.05
CA ALA A 192 4.13 20.00 15.16
C ALA A 192 4.63 19.12 14.00
N GLY A 193 3.75 18.78 13.04
CA GLY A 193 4.07 17.90 11.92
C GLY A 193 4.14 16.43 12.30
N ILE A 194 3.48 16.02 13.38
CA ILE A 194 3.58 14.67 13.93
C ILE A 194 2.25 13.91 13.77
N MET A 195 2.36 12.67 13.34
CA MET A 195 1.27 11.69 13.36
C MET A 195 1.63 10.58 14.34
N ARG A 196 0.70 10.19 15.21
CA ARG A 196 0.92 9.21 16.28
C ARG A 196 -0.15 8.14 16.25
N GLY A 197 0.20 6.89 16.58
CA GLY A 197 -0.78 5.82 16.71
C GLY A 197 -0.14 4.44 16.85
N LEU A 198 -0.74 3.43 16.20
CA LEU A 198 -0.35 2.03 16.33
C LEU A 198 0.04 1.42 15.00
N ILE A 199 1.09 0.61 15.02
CA ILE A 199 1.42 -0.36 13.97
C ILE A 199 0.99 -1.75 14.42
N THR A 200 0.38 -2.51 13.50
CA THR A 200 0.14 -3.95 13.65
C THR A 200 0.80 -4.68 12.47
N THR A 201 1.67 -5.63 12.79
CA THR A 201 2.49 -6.36 11.81
C THR A 201 2.86 -7.74 12.34
N LEU A 202 3.48 -8.57 11.49
CA LEU A 202 4.12 -9.80 11.90
C LEU A 202 5.60 -9.54 12.23
N ASN A 203 6.05 -10.03 13.39
CA ASN A 203 7.46 -10.09 13.76
C ASN A 203 7.98 -11.51 13.52
N LYS A 204 9.03 -11.65 12.70
CA LYS A 204 9.64 -12.95 12.43
C LYS A 204 10.65 -13.28 13.53
N GLN A 205 10.45 -14.41 14.21
CA GLN A 205 11.37 -14.95 15.21
C GLN A 205 11.81 -16.34 14.79
N ARG A 206 13.04 -16.46 14.25
CA ARG A 206 13.57 -17.73 13.72
C ARG A 206 12.60 -18.35 12.70
N ALA A 207 11.92 -19.44 13.08
CA ALA A 207 10.98 -20.20 12.24
C ALA A 207 9.51 -19.84 12.49
N SER A 208 9.20 -18.96 13.44
CA SER A 208 7.83 -18.55 13.77
C SER A 208 7.58 -17.06 13.44
N TYR A 209 6.30 -16.72 13.26
CA TYR A 209 5.83 -15.34 13.18
C TYR A 209 4.92 -15.07 14.37
N THR A 210 5.18 -13.96 15.06
CA THR A 210 4.35 -13.50 16.17
C THR A 210 3.65 -12.21 15.73
N PRO A 211 2.32 -12.14 15.80
CA PRO A 211 1.61 -10.88 15.63
C PRO A 211 2.04 -9.90 16.73
N VAL A 212 2.38 -8.68 16.33
CA VAL A 212 2.79 -7.63 17.26
C VAL A 212 2.05 -6.33 16.95
N SER A 213 1.74 -5.60 18.01
CA SER A 213 1.27 -4.22 17.94
C SER A 213 2.15 -3.33 18.80
N ALA A 214 2.52 -2.16 18.29
CA ALA A 214 3.38 -1.22 18.99
C ALA A 214 2.98 0.23 18.67
N PRO A 215 3.30 1.20 19.56
CA PRO A 215 3.22 2.61 19.20
C PRO A 215 4.16 2.93 18.04
N ILE A 216 3.71 3.83 17.17
CA ILE A 216 4.47 4.34 16.03
C ILE A 216 4.23 5.84 15.86
N VAL A 217 5.29 6.54 15.48
CA VAL A 217 5.30 7.99 15.25
C VAL A 217 5.85 8.28 13.87
N TYR A 218 5.22 9.22 13.15
CA TYR A 218 5.76 9.83 11.94
C TYR A 218 5.94 11.32 12.21
N ALA A 219 7.18 11.77 12.35
CA ALA A 219 7.49 13.19 12.54
C ALA A 219 8.02 13.78 11.24
N ARG A 220 7.34 14.79 10.68
CA ARG A 220 7.75 15.45 9.44
C ARG A 220 9.14 16.06 9.60
N ARG A 221 9.96 15.90 8.57
CA ARG A 221 11.34 16.41 8.49
C ARG A 221 11.62 16.91 7.09
N ASP A 222 12.25 18.07 6.98
CA ASP A 222 12.71 18.60 5.69
C ASP A 222 13.96 17.83 5.21
N SER A 223 14.81 17.43 6.15
CA SER A 223 15.98 16.59 5.90
C SER A 223 16.20 15.63 7.06
N LEU A 224 16.79 14.47 6.76
CA LEU A 224 17.16 13.45 7.73
C LEU A 224 18.61 13.04 7.47
N SER A 225 19.44 13.20 8.49
CA SER A 225 20.81 12.74 8.49
C SER A 225 20.91 11.25 8.85
N ALA A 226 22.01 10.60 8.47
CA ALA A 226 22.21 9.19 8.78
C ALA A 226 22.33 8.90 10.28
N ASP A 227 22.72 9.89 11.10
CA ASP A 227 22.87 9.73 12.55
C ASP A 227 21.53 9.79 13.32
N GLU A 228 20.46 10.17 12.63
CA GLU A 228 19.09 10.19 13.16
C GLU A 228 18.35 8.85 12.99
N LEU A 229 18.91 7.95 12.18
CA LEU A 229 18.29 6.71 11.74
C LEU A 229 19.02 5.49 12.30
N GLY A 230 18.34 4.36 12.32
CA GLY A 230 18.89 3.08 12.72
C GLY A 230 18.30 2.53 14.02
N GLU A 231 19.09 1.68 14.69
CA GLU A 231 18.77 1.20 16.03
C GLU A 231 19.32 2.18 17.07
N ILE A 232 18.40 2.82 17.79
CA ILE A 232 18.67 3.86 18.77
C ILE A 232 18.50 3.24 20.16
N GLY A 233 19.61 2.84 20.77
CA GLY A 233 19.66 2.30 22.14
C GLY A 233 19.76 3.40 23.20
N GLU A 234 19.62 3.03 24.48
CA GLU A 234 19.58 3.96 25.63
C GLU A 234 20.77 4.91 25.74
N GLN A 235 21.95 4.49 25.27
CA GLN A 235 23.17 5.29 25.30
C GLN A 235 23.26 6.30 24.13
N HIS A 236 22.36 6.22 23.15
CA HIS A 236 22.36 7.11 22.00
C HIS A 236 21.83 8.50 22.38
N ARG A 237 22.49 9.56 21.91
CA ARG A 237 22.13 10.96 22.25
C ARG A 237 20.67 11.32 21.95
N LEU A 238 20.08 10.71 20.92
CA LEU A 238 18.70 10.97 20.48
C LEU A 238 17.66 10.12 21.22
N TYR A 239 18.10 9.11 21.97
CA TYR A 239 17.21 8.18 22.65
C TYR A 239 16.19 8.86 23.57
N PRO A 240 16.57 9.81 24.45
CA PRO A 240 15.62 10.45 25.34
C PRO A 240 14.51 11.20 24.58
N ALA A 241 14.88 11.92 23.52
CA ALA A 241 13.93 12.67 22.71
C ALA A 241 12.96 11.75 21.96
N TYR A 242 13.47 10.64 21.38
CA TYR A 242 12.63 9.69 20.65
C TYR A 242 11.71 8.91 21.57
N LYS A 243 12.19 8.55 22.77
CA LYS A 243 11.40 7.86 23.79
C LYS A 243 10.18 8.68 24.21
N VAL A 244 10.35 9.99 24.44
CA VAL A 244 9.22 10.88 24.78
C VAL A 244 8.14 10.86 23.71
N LEU A 245 8.50 10.95 22.42
CA LEU A 245 7.53 10.92 21.32
C LEU A 245 6.72 9.61 21.28
N ILE A 246 7.37 8.48 21.55
CA ILE A 246 6.72 7.16 21.61
C ILE A 246 5.82 7.05 22.84
N GLU A 247 6.26 7.52 24.00
CA GLU A 247 5.49 7.47 25.25
C GLU A 247 4.23 8.34 25.17
N GLU A 248 4.33 9.54 24.60
CA GLU A 248 3.19 10.43 24.33
C GLU A 248 2.12 9.76 23.45
N THR A 249 2.53 8.87 22.54
CA THR A 249 1.59 8.14 21.68
C THR A 249 0.62 7.29 22.50
N MET A 250 1.11 6.69 23.60
CA MET A 250 0.28 5.90 24.51
C MET A 250 -0.57 6.77 25.47
N GLY A 251 -0.27 8.08 25.55
CA GLY A 251 -0.96 9.04 26.41
C GLY A 251 -2.27 9.61 25.86
N GLY A 252 -2.70 9.21 24.66
CA GLY A 252 -3.96 9.70 24.08
C GLY A 252 -4.23 9.33 22.61
N TYR A 253 -3.22 8.88 21.88
CA TYR A 253 -3.35 8.51 20.46
C TYR A 253 -3.57 7.01 20.25
N ALA A 254 -3.17 6.22 21.24
CA ALA A 254 -3.28 4.78 21.24
C ALA A 254 -3.51 4.29 22.68
N ARG A 255 -4.29 3.22 22.83
CA ARG A 255 -4.45 2.52 24.10
C ARG A 255 -4.49 1.03 23.84
N LEU A 256 -3.70 0.27 24.60
CA LEU A 256 -3.86 -1.18 24.69
C LEU A 256 -4.97 -1.46 25.70
N VAL A 257 -5.99 -2.20 25.27
CA VAL A 257 -7.06 -2.65 26.17
C VAL A 257 -6.55 -3.88 26.90
N GLY A 258 -6.52 -3.82 28.23
CA GLY A 258 -6.21 -4.99 29.07
C GLY A 258 -7.29 -6.07 28.94
N LEU A 259 -6.94 -7.29 29.35
CA LEU A 259 -7.93 -8.35 29.59
C LEU A 259 -8.78 -8.03 30.82
#